data_AF-A0A7V9N0Z5-F1
#
_entry.id   AF-A0A7V9N0Z5-F1
#
_cell.length_a   1.000
_cell.length_b   1.000
_cell.length_c   1.000
_cell.angle_alpha   90.00
_cell.angle_beta   90.00
_cell.angle_gamma   90.00
#
_symmetry.space_group_name_H-M   'P 1'
#
loop_
_entity.id
_entity.type
_entity.pdbx_description
1 polymer ?
#
loop_
_entity_poly.entity_id
_entity_poly.type
_entity_poly.pdbx_seq_one_letter_code
_entity_poly.pdbx_strand_id
1 'polypeptide(L)'
;MPRGAAVEKLFRHTIEDTLNMPFVVSTRIDKSTADRPHFFITYGSKNREGLIAFRNTEYAALREHERNRSDASERKRADKTGTSDLFTNFYAEVREATIDSIVDEHKGRASEQLLAALTHGPIKFAQIVDGLLKEFMLRETNVKDICVALAKEAKIENSWGGGNHKPKDDTIIKLRKSAG
;
A
#
# COMPACT_ATOMS: atom_id res chain seq x y z
N MET A 1 -20.77 7.00 2.73
CA MET A 1 -19.49 7.18 1.97
C MET A 1 -19.51 8.56 1.33
N PRO A 2 -18.42 9.35 1.36
CA PRO A 2 -18.35 10.66 0.70
C PRO A 2 -18.60 10.54 -0.81
N ARG A 3 -19.23 11.55 -1.42
CA ARG A 3 -19.65 11.52 -2.85
C ARG A 3 -18.51 11.16 -3.81
N GLY A 4 -17.31 11.72 -3.61
CA GLY A 4 -16.15 11.45 -4.46
C GLY A 4 -15.74 9.98 -4.44
N ALA A 5 -15.72 9.34 -3.26
CA ALA A 5 -15.39 7.93 -3.12
C ALA A 5 -16.50 7.01 -3.68
N ALA A 6 -17.77 7.42 -3.60
CA ALA A 6 -18.86 6.67 -4.23
C ALA A 6 -18.76 6.70 -5.77
N VAL A 7 -18.40 7.84 -6.35
CA VAL A 7 -18.18 7.98 -7.81
C VAL A 7 -16.95 7.18 -8.25
N GLU A 8 -15.84 7.24 -7.52
CA GLU A 8 -14.64 6.45 -7.80
C GLU A 8 -14.93 4.94 -7.77
N LYS A 9 -15.66 4.46 -6.76
CA LYS A 9 -16.06 3.04 -6.67
C LYS A 9 -16.88 2.60 -7.88
N LEU A 10 -17.88 3.41 -8.28
CA LEU A 10 -18.70 3.12 -9.45
C LEU A 10 -17.86 3.13 -10.74
N PHE A 11 -16.94 4.07 -10.87
CA PHE A 11 -16.07 4.18 -12.04
C PHE A 11 -15.16 2.97 -12.19
N ARG A 12 -14.53 2.52 -11.10
CA ARG A 12 -13.72 1.29 -11.10
C ARG A 12 -14.52 0.07 -11.51
N HIS A 13 -15.70 -0.11 -10.94
CA HIS A 13 -16.56 -1.25 -11.25
C HIS A 13 -16.96 -1.24 -12.73
N THR A 14 -17.26 -0.05 -13.28
CA THR A 14 -17.56 0.11 -14.70
C THR A 14 -16.37 -0.29 -15.58
N ILE A 15 -15.14 0.06 -15.20
CA ILE A 15 -13.93 -0.34 -15.92
C ILE A 15 -13.72 -1.87 -15.83
N GLU A 16 -13.84 -2.45 -14.64
CA GLU A 16 -13.69 -3.90 -14.43
C GLU A 16 -14.66 -4.67 -15.34
N ASP A 17 -15.93 -4.30 -15.32
CA ASP A 17 -17.00 -5.02 -16.01
C ASP A 17 -17.02 -4.74 -17.53
N THR A 18 -16.92 -3.47 -17.93
CA THR A 18 -17.10 -3.07 -19.33
C THR A 18 -15.87 -3.37 -20.17
N LEU A 19 -14.67 -3.22 -19.59
CA LEU A 19 -13.40 -3.44 -20.30
C LEU A 19 -12.78 -4.81 -20.01
N ASN A 20 -13.45 -5.64 -19.20
CA ASN A 20 -13.00 -6.95 -18.76
C ASN A 20 -11.57 -6.91 -18.21
N MET A 21 -11.33 -5.98 -17.29
CA MET A 21 -10.03 -5.77 -16.65
C MET A 21 -10.06 -6.33 -15.23
N PRO A 22 -9.42 -7.48 -14.94
CA PRO A 22 -9.44 -8.11 -13.61
C PRO A 22 -8.71 -7.28 -12.53
N PHE A 23 -7.79 -6.40 -12.92
CA PHE A 23 -6.99 -5.60 -12.00
C PHE A 23 -7.28 -4.11 -12.20
N VAL A 24 -8.22 -3.56 -11.42
CA VAL A 24 -8.49 -2.13 -11.41
C VAL A 24 -8.24 -1.56 -10.02
N VAL A 25 -7.41 -0.52 -9.97
CA VAL A 25 -7.01 0.18 -8.76
C VAL A 25 -7.16 1.67 -8.94
N SER A 26 -7.29 2.40 -7.83
CA SER A 26 -7.41 3.84 -7.85
C SER A 26 -6.57 4.47 -6.75
N THR A 27 -5.94 5.58 -7.07
CA THR A 27 -5.12 6.38 -6.15
C THR A 27 -5.83 7.69 -5.91
N ARG A 28 -6.07 8.00 -4.63
CA ARG A 28 -6.57 9.31 -4.22
C ARG A 28 -5.42 10.32 -4.24
N ILE A 29 -5.60 11.43 -4.96
CA ILE A 29 -4.66 12.54 -4.96
C ILE A 29 -5.30 13.69 -4.19
N ASP A 30 -4.71 14.03 -3.05
CA ASP A 30 -5.20 15.11 -2.20
C ASP A 30 -4.75 16.49 -2.68
N LYS A 31 -5.60 17.50 -2.41
CA LYS A 31 -5.27 18.87 -2.77
C LYS A 31 -4.22 19.40 -1.79
N SER A 32 -3.12 19.95 -2.28
CA SER A 32 -1.99 20.43 -1.46
C SER A 32 -2.35 21.53 -0.44
N THR A 33 -3.53 22.14 -0.55
CA THR A 33 -3.97 23.29 0.27
C THR A 33 -5.28 23.04 1.03
N ALA A 34 -5.85 21.85 0.97
CA ALA A 34 -7.10 21.54 1.67
C ALA A 34 -7.23 20.03 1.88
N ASP A 35 -7.79 19.63 3.02
CA ASP A 35 -8.07 18.22 3.34
C ASP A 35 -9.30 17.71 2.57
N ARG A 36 -9.20 17.68 1.25
CA ARG A 36 -10.19 17.08 0.35
C ARG A 36 -9.49 16.49 -0.88
N PRO A 37 -10.03 15.38 -1.44
CA PRO A 37 -9.48 14.81 -2.65
C PRO A 37 -9.54 15.84 -3.79
N HIS A 38 -8.41 16.03 -4.47
CA HIS A 38 -8.35 16.84 -5.68
C HIS A 38 -8.93 16.07 -6.86
N PHE A 39 -8.43 14.84 -7.06
CA PHE A 39 -8.91 13.89 -8.07
C PHE A 39 -8.48 12.46 -7.70
N PHE A 40 -8.99 11.48 -8.45
CA PHE A 40 -8.59 10.09 -8.36
C PHE A 40 -7.94 9.68 -9.69
N ILE A 41 -6.86 8.89 -9.63
CA ILE A 41 -6.25 8.27 -10.80
C ILE A 41 -6.65 6.79 -10.78
N THR A 42 -7.38 6.34 -11.78
CA THR A 42 -7.75 4.92 -11.92
C THR A 42 -6.88 4.25 -12.99
N TYR A 43 -6.32 3.10 -12.64
CA TYR A 43 -5.53 2.27 -13.53
C TYR A 43 -6.15 0.89 -13.64
N GLY A 44 -6.29 0.41 -14.87
CA GLY A 44 -6.81 -0.92 -15.18
C GLY A 44 -5.78 -1.73 -15.97
N SER A 45 -5.60 -3.00 -15.60
CA SER A 45 -4.73 -3.95 -16.29
C SER A 45 -5.43 -5.29 -16.51
N LYS A 46 -5.04 -5.95 -17.61
CA LYS A 46 -5.43 -7.33 -17.92
C LYS A 46 -4.53 -8.37 -17.24
N ASN A 47 -3.35 -7.98 -16.80
CA ASN A 47 -2.35 -8.87 -16.25
C ASN A 47 -1.84 -8.38 -14.89
N ARG A 48 -1.32 -9.33 -14.12
CA ARG A 48 -0.83 -9.11 -12.75
C ARG A 48 0.42 -8.23 -12.74
N GLU A 49 1.26 -8.37 -13.74
CA GLU A 49 2.48 -7.59 -13.91
C GLU A 49 2.16 -6.08 -14.00
N GLY A 50 1.06 -5.72 -14.66
CA GLY A 50 0.59 -4.33 -14.72
C GLY A 50 0.17 -3.78 -13.35
N LEU A 51 -0.50 -4.59 -12.52
CA LEU A 51 -0.86 -4.20 -11.14
C LEU A 51 0.40 -3.97 -10.30
N ILE A 52 1.37 -4.89 -10.38
CA ILE A 52 2.65 -4.78 -9.66
C ILE A 52 3.42 -3.53 -10.13
N ALA A 53 3.50 -3.32 -11.45
CA ALA A 53 4.16 -2.16 -12.03
C ALA A 53 3.51 -0.85 -11.54
N PHE A 54 2.17 -0.78 -11.58
CA PHE A 54 1.44 0.38 -11.10
C PHE A 54 1.74 0.70 -9.63
N ARG A 55 1.66 -0.29 -8.72
CA ARG A 55 1.95 -0.07 -7.29
C ARG A 55 3.38 0.36 -7.03
N ASN A 56 4.34 -0.13 -7.82
CA ASN A 56 5.72 0.33 -7.74
C ASN A 56 5.86 1.79 -8.18
N THR A 57 5.24 2.17 -9.30
CA THR A 57 5.25 3.55 -9.82
C THR A 57 4.53 4.51 -8.88
N GLU A 58 3.37 4.12 -8.35
CA GLU A 58 2.60 4.90 -7.37
C GLU A 58 3.44 5.22 -6.14
N TYR A 59 4.05 4.20 -5.52
CA TYR A 59 4.93 4.41 -4.36
C TYR A 59 6.12 5.31 -4.68
N ALA A 60 6.78 5.11 -5.84
CA ALA A 60 7.92 5.92 -6.25
C ALA A 60 7.53 7.40 -6.46
N ALA A 61 6.41 7.64 -7.15
CA ALA A 61 5.92 8.98 -7.44
C ALA A 61 5.49 9.73 -6.16
N LEU A 62 4.78 9.06 -5.25
CA LEU A 62 4.37 9.67 -3.98
C LEU A 62 5.58 9.97 -3.09
N ARG A 63 6.56 9.06 -3.04
CA ARG A 63 7.80 9.28 -2.29
C ARG A 63 8.64 10.44 -2.86
N GLU A 64 8.72 10.57 -4.17
CA GLU A 64 9.40 11.70 -4.82
C GLU A 64 8.66 13.02 -4.59
N HIS A 65 7.34 13.01 -4.69
CA HIS A 65 6.50 14.17 -4.41
C HIS A 65 6.68 14.68 -2.97
N GLU A 66 6.78 13.77 -1.99
CA GLU A 66 7.11 14.12 -0.60
C GLU A 66 8.49 14.76 -0.46
N ARG A 67 9.53 14.17 -1.07
CA ARG A 67 10.89 14.75 -1.07
C ARG A 67 10.90 16.17 -1.65
N ASN A 68 10.28 16.34 -2.82
CA ASN A 68 10.19 17.65 -3.47
C ASN A 68 9.43 18.68 -2.62
N ARG A 69 8.40 18.27 -1.86
CA ARG A 69 7.69 19.14 -0.92
C ARG A 69 8.53 19.52 0.29
N SER A 70 9.35 18.60 0.82
CA SER A 70 10.31 18.89 1.89
C SER A 70 11.33 19.93 1.42
N ASP A 71 11.97 19.69 0.28
CA ASP A 71 13.00 20.56 -0.30
C ASP A 71 12.46 21.96 -0.63
N ALA A 72 11.24 22.05 -1.17
CA ALA A 72 10.60 23.34 -1.47
C ALA A 72 10.22 24.11 -0.19
N SER A 73 9.81 23.40 0.86
CA SER A 73 9.52 23.98 2.17
C SER A 73 10.79 24.51 2.84
N GLU A 74 11.90 23.79 2.70
CA GLU A 74 13.22 24.20 3.19
C GLU A 74 13.75 25.43 2.44
N ARG A 75 13.68 25.47 1.10
CA ARG A 75 14.11 26.63 0.29
C ARG A 75 13.30 27.88 0.61
N LYS A 76 11.97 27.79 0.70
CA LYS A 76 11.11 28.92 1.10
C LYS A 76 11.41 29.44 2.51
N ARG A 77 11.99 28.62 3.39
CA ARG A 77 12.35 29.00 4.75
C ARG A 77 13.75 29.60 4.81
N ALA A 78 14.72 29.02 4.09
CA ALA A 78 16.06 29.60 3.92
C ALA A 78 15.99 31.04 3.38
N ASP A 79 15.11 31.28 2.41
CA ASP A 79 14.87 32.61 1.83
C ASP A 79 14.18 33.59 2.80
N LYS A 80 13.58 33.09 3.90
CA LYS A 80 12.74 33.90 4.80
C LYS A 80 13.36 34.18 6.18
N THR A 81 14.33 33.40 6.66
CA THR A 81 14.85 33.55 8.04
C THR A 81 16.34 33.87 8.18
N GLY A 82 17.17 33.76 7.14
CA GLY A 82 18.59 34.17 7.19
C GLY A 82 19.48 33.45 8.22
N THR A 83 18.93 32.54 9.03
CA THR A 83 19.65 31.77 10.04
C THR A 83 19.05 30.37 10.13
N SER A 84 19.91 29.35 10.04
CA SER A 84 19.60 27.95 10.27
C SER A 84 19.36 27.73 11.77
N ASP A 85 18.11 27.68 12.19
CA ASP A 85 17.76 27.47 13.59
C ASP A 85 17.98 25.99 13.98
N LEU A 86 18.83 25.75 14.98
CA LEU A 86 19.38 24.44 15.37
C LEU A 86 18.39 23.51 16.08
N PHE A 87 17.10 23.86 16.13
CA PHE A 87 16.05 23.12 16.84
C PHE A 87 14.82 22.77 15.96
N THR A 88 14.90 22.93 14.63
CA THR A 88 13.72 22.83 13.74
C THR A 88 13.29 21.41 13.34
N ASN A 89 14.06 20.36 13.68
CA ASN A 89 13.65 18.97 13.41
C ASN A 89 12.41 18.52 14.20
N PHE A 90 12.03 19.25 15.26
CA PHE A 90 10.93 18.88 16.16
C PHE A 90 9.54 19.41 15.71
N TYR A 91 9.49 20.43 14.85
CA TYR A 91 8.22 21.02 14.38
C TYR A 91 7.80 20.57 12.97
N ALA A 92 8.68 19.87 12.23
CA ALA A 92 8.33 19.21 10.98
C ALA A 92 7.49 17.93 11.18
N GLU A 93 7.39 17.44 12.42
CA GLU A 93 6.60 16.25 12.79
C GLU A 93 5.07 16.46 12.78
N VAL A 94 4.58 17.69 12.62
CA VAL A 94 3.15 17.99 12.71
C VAL A 94 2.58 18.33 11.33
N ARG A 95 1.94 17.32 10.70
CA ARG A 95 1.00 17.34 9.54
C ARG A 95 1.53 16.99 8.14
N GLU A 96 1.79 15.70 7.93
CA GLU A 96 1.30 14.87 6.81
C GLU A 96 1.78 13.43 7.09
N ALA A 97 0.92 12.42 6.99
CA ALA A 97 1.41 11.04 7.10
C ALA A 97 2.36 10.79 5.93
N THR A 98 3.62 10.42 6.21
CA THR A 98 4.59 10.07 5.16
C THR A 98 4.10 8.85 4.39
N ILE A 99 4.57 8.67 3.16
CA ILE A 99 4.20 7.53 2.31
C ILE A 99 4.52 6.21 3.01
N ASP A 100 5.61 6.18 3.78
CA ASP A 100 6.02 5.03 4.56
C ASP A 100 5.05 4.77 5.73
N SER A 101 4.54 5.81 6.39
CA SER A 101 3.49 5.69 7.42
C SER A 101 2.18 5.15 6.83
N ILE A 102 1.77 5.63 5.66
CA ILE A 102 0.58 5.12 4.95
C ILE A 102 0.77 3.64 4.57
N VAL A 103 1.96 3.28 4.08
CA VAL A 103 2.30 1.87 3.76
C VAL A 103 2.25 1.01 5.02
N ASP A 104 2.75 1.48 6.16
CA ASP A 104 2.74 0.72 7.40
C ASP A 104 1.33 0.55 7.98
N GLU A 105 0.47 1.57 7.90
CA GLU A 105 -0.96 1.43 8.21
C GLU A 105 -1.62 0.37 7.32
N HIS A 106 -1.35 0.44 6.01
CA HIS A 106 -1.86 -0.55 5.06
C HIS A 106 -1.34 -1.96 5.32
N LYS A 107 -0.08 -2.14 5.76
CA LYS A 107 0.43 -3.46 6.16
C LYS A 107 -0.33 -4.02 7.36
N GLY A 108 -0.66 -3.19 8.35
CA GLY A 108 -1.44 -3.62 9.51
C GLY A 108 -2.82 -4.15 9.09
N ARG A 109 -3.56 -3.35 8.33
CA ARG A 109 -4.90 -3.71 7.83
C ARG A 109 -4.87 -4.90 6.87
N ALA A 110 -3.86 -4.98 5.99
CA ALA A 110 -3.67 -6.10 5.09
C ALA A 110 -3.34 -7.41 5.83
N SER A 111 -2.60 -7.32 6.95
CA SER A 111 -2.32 -8.48 7.79
C SER A 111 -3.59 -9.04 8.42
N GLU A 112 -4.44 -8.17 8.96
CA GLU A 112 -5.74 -8.56 9.52
C GLU A 112 -6.65 -9.20 8.47
N GLN A 113 -6.75 -8.57 7.29
CA GLN A 113 -7.56 -9.10 6.19
C GLN A 113 -7.03 -10.44 5.67
N LEU A 114 -5.70 -10.62 5.58
CA LEU A 114 -5.11 -11.89 5.20
C LEU A 114 -5.47 -12.99 6.21
N LEU A 115 -5.35 -12.72 7.50
CA LEU A 115 -5.72 -13.70 8.53
C LEU A 115 -7.20 -14.07 8.45
N ALA A 116 -8.08 -13.08 8.27
CA ALA A 116 -9.51 -13.30 8.07
C ALA A 116 -9.77 -14.18 6.83
N ALA A 117 -9.12 -13.89 5.69
CA ALA A 117 -9.25 -14.69 4.48
C ALA A 117 -8.79 -16.14 4.68
N LEU A 118 -7.69 -16.36 5.41
CA LEU A 118 -7.16 -17.71 5.67
C LEU A 118 -8.05 -18.55 6.61
N THR A 119 -9.01 -17.95 7.32
CA THR A 119 -10.02 -18.72 8.07
C THR A 119 -10.92 -19.55 7.16
N HIS A 120 -11.07 -19.15 5.89
CA HIS A 120 -11.83 -19.87 4.88
C HIS A 120 -11.02 -20.98 4.18
N GLY A 121 -9.71 -21.05 4.44
CA GLY A 121 -8.85 -22.12 3.94
C GLY A 121 -7.49 -21.62 3.43
N PRO A 122 -6.62 -22.56 3.00
CA PRO A 122 -5.33 -22.22 2.41
C PRO A 122 -5.47 -21.46 1.08
N ILE A 123 -4.60 -20.48 0.85
CA ILE A 123 -4.62 -19.64 -0.36
C ILE A 123 -3.22 -19.63 -0.99
N LYS A 124 -3.14 -19.64 -2.33
CA LYS A 124 -1.87 -19.47 -3.03
C LYS A 124 -1.36 -18.04 -2.84
N PHE A 125 -0.05 -17.89 -2.65
CA PHE A 125 0.58 -16.59 -2.49
C PHE A 125 0.26 -15.63 -3.64
N ALA A 126 0.22 -16.11 -4.89
CA ALA A 126 -0.16 -15.28 -6.05
C ALA A 126 -1.54 -14.61 -5.87
N GLN A 127 -2.52 -15.35 -5.37
CA GLN A 127 -3.88 -14.84 -5.14
C GLN A 127 -3.91 -13.84 -3.98
N ILE A 128 -3.08 -14.05 -2.95
CA ILE A 128 -2.93 -13.11 -1.83
C ILE A 128 -2.33 -11.79 -2.34
N VAL A 129 -1.28 -11.86 -3.18
CA VAL A 129 -0.68 -10.67 -3.79
C VAL A 129 -1.74 -9.90 -4.57
N ASP A 130 -2.49 -10.58 -5.44
CA ASP A 130 -3.50 -9.93 -6.28
C ASP A 130 -4.60 -9.25 -5.45
N GLY A 131 -5.12 -9.95 -4.44
CA GLY A 131 -6.15 -9.40 -3.55
C GLY A 131 -5.65 -8.19 -2.76
N LEU A 132 -4.49 -8.32 -2.12
CA LEU A 132 -3.95 -7.26 -1.27
C LEU A 132 -3.47 -6.05 -2.07
N LEU A 133 -2.86 -6.23 -3.25
CA LEU A 133 -2.44 -5.11 -4.10
C LEU A 133 -3.64 -4.39 -4.73
N LYS A 134 -4.79 -5.06 -4.93
CA LYS A 134 -6.01 -4.38 -5.40
C LYS A 134 -6.59 -3.43 -4.35
N GLU A 135 -6.50 -3.81 -3.08
CA GLU A 135 -7.16 -3.08 -1.98
C GLU A 135 -6.24 -2.09 -1.28
N PHE A 136 -4.98 -2.44 -1.12
CA PHE A 136 -4.02 -1.66 -0.36
C PHE A 136 -2.92 -1.11 -1.26
N MET A 137 -2.42 0.08 -0.91
CA MET A 137 -1.23 0.66 -1.53
C MET A 137 0.02 -0.05 -1.00
N LEU A 138 0.23 -1.28 -1.47
CA LEU A 138 1.33 -2.16 -1.11
C LEU A 138 2.06 -2.64 -2.37
N ARG A 139 3.32 -2.99 -2.20
CA ARG A 139 4.12 -3.69 -3.21
C ARG A 139 4.18 -5.18 -2.87
N GLU A 140 4.51 -6.01 -3.85
CA GLU A 140 4.66 -7.45 -3.64
C GLU A 140 5.69 -7.76 -2.51
N THR A 141 6.76 -6.96 -2.41
CA THR A 141 7.73 -7.07 -1.32
C THR A 141 7.08 -6.90 0.05
N ASN A 142 6.14 -5.96 0.19
CA ASN A 142 5.40 -5.76 1.43
C ASN A 142 4.51 -6.96 1.76
N VAL A 143 3.88 -7.58 0.76
CA VAL A 143 3.07 -8.79 0.96
C VAL A 143 3.93 -9.97 1.42
N LYS A 144 5.14 -10.11 0.86
CA LYS A 144 6.11 -11.10 1.36
C LYS A 144 6.52 -10.82 2.80
N ASP A 145 6.77 -9.55 3.14
CA ASP A 145 7.15 -9.14 4.49
C ASP A 145 6.03 -9.41 5.50
N ILE A 146 4.77 -9.17 5.13
CA ILE A 146 3.58 -9.52 5.93
C ILE A 146 3.56 -11.02 6.21
N CYS A 147 3.72 -11.87 5.19
CA CYS A 147 3.75 -13.32 5.39
C CYS A 147 4.89 -13.75 6.32
N VAL A 148 6.08 -13.19 6.14
CA VAL A 148 7.23 -13.48 7.01
C VAL A 148 6.96 -13.03 8.46
N ALA A 149 6.37 -11.86 8.67
CA ALA A 149 6.01 -11.37 10.00
C ALA A 149 4.97 -12.27 10.67
N LEU A 150 3.88 -12.61 9.97
CA LEU A 150 2.84 -13.50 10.48
C LEU A 150 3.36 -14.91 10.80
N ALA A 151 4.32 -15.42 10.03
CA ALA A 151 4.96 -16.71 10.31
C ALA A 151 5.86 -16.64 11.55
N LYS A 152 6.63 -15.55 11.72
CA LYS A 152 7.43 -15.30 12.93
C LYS A 152 6.57 -15.20 14.18
N GLU A 153 5.40 -14.58 14.05
CA GLU A 153 4.37 -14.50 15.10
C GLU A 153 3.58 -15.79 15.29
N ALA A 154 3.94 -16.88 14.59
CA ALA A 154 3.26 -18.17 14.65
C ALA A 154 1.78 -18.15 14.24
N LYS A 155 1.31 -17.12 13.54
CA LYS A 155 -0.08 -17.02 13.06
C LYS A 155 -0.33 -17.83 11.79
N ILE A 156 0.69 -17.94 10.93
CA ILE A 156 0.65 -18.78 9.72
C ILE A 156 1.81 -19.78 9.71
N GLU A 157 1.67 -20.84 8.93
CA GLU A 157 2.77 -21.77 8.70
C GLU A 157 3.85 -21.18 7.78
N ASN A 158 5.12 -21.39 8.11
CA ASN A 158 6.22 -21.08 7.20
C ASN A 158 6.41 -22.24 6.19
N SER A 159 5.73 -22.15 5.05
CA SER A 159 5.73 -23.17 3.99
C SER A 159 6.79 -22.96 2.90
N TRP A 160 7.61 -21.91 3.00
CA TRP A 160 8.60 -21.52 1.97
C TRP A 160 10.06 -21.72 2.42
N GLY A 161 10.29 -22.35 3.57
CA GLY A 161 11.62 -22.70 4.08
C GLY A 161 12.19 -21.73 5.13
N GLY A 162 13.32 -22.11 5.72
CA GLY A 162 14.02 -21.31 6.74
C GLY A 162 14.89 -20.18 6.17
N GLY A 163 15.44 -19.35 7.06
CA GLY A 163 16.41 -18.30 6.70
C GLY A 163 15.79 -17.08 5.99
N ASN A 164 16.44 -16.63 4.91
CA ASN A 164 16.03 -15.44 4.12
C ASN A 164 15.04 -15.77 2.98
N HIS A 165 14.53 -17.01 2.92
CA HIS A 165 13.53 -17.38 1.93
C HIS A 165 12.20 -16.67 2.20
N LYS A 166 11.51 -16.33 1.11
CA LYS A 166 10.20 -15.67 1.11
C LYS A 166 9.24 -16.48 0.22
N PRO A 167 7.91 -16.36 0.42
CA PRO A 167 6.92 -17.02 -0.42
C PRO A 167 7.12 -16.71 -1.91
N LYS A 168 6.81 -17.69 -2.75
CA LYS A 168 6.69 -17.60 -4.21
C LYS A 168 5.23 -17.83 -4.61
N ASP A 169 4.89 -17.55 -5.86
CA ASP A 169 3.51 -17.59 -6.36
C ASP A 169 2.75 -18.90 -6.07
N ASP A 170 3.45 -20.04 -6.15
CA ASP A 170 2.93 -21.38 -5.92
C ASP A 170 2.88 -21.77 -4.43
N THR A 171 3.47 -20.97 -3.55
CA THR A 171 3.49 -21.22 -2.11
C THR A 171 2.07 -21.17 -1.54
N ILE A 172 1.68 -22.23 -0.84
CA ILE A 172 0.40 -22.30 -0.13
C ILE A 172 0.55 -21.68 1.25
N ILE A 173 -0.22 -20.63 1.50
CA ILE A 173 -0.28 -19.94 2.79
C ILE A 173 -1.49 -20.46 3.56
N LYS A 174 -1.31 -20.79 4.84
CA LYS A 174 -2.36 -21.31 5.71
C LYS A 174 -2.12 -20.91 7.16
N LEU A 175 -3.20 -20.80 7.93
CA LEU A 175 -3.13 -20.59 9.38
C LEU A 175 -2.34 -21.73 10.02
N ARG A 176 -1.55 -21.39 11.03
CA ARG A 176 -0.91 -22.40 11.86
C ARG A 176 -2.01 -23.06 12.70
N LYS A 177 -2.09 -24.39 12.66
CA LYS A 177 -2.98 -25.12 13.57
C LYS A 177 -2.53 -24.85 15.00
N SER A 178 -3.45 -24.37 15.85
CA SER A 178 -3.22 -24.32 17.30
C SER A 178 -2.83 -25.73 17.75
N ALA A 179 -1.69 -25.86 18.43
CA ALA A 179 -1.35 -27.10 19.10
C ALA A 179 -2.43 -27.32 20.16
N GLY A 180 -3.27 -28.33 19.95
CA GLY A 180 -4.17 -28.86 20.98
C GLY A 180 -3.38 -29.62 22.04
#